data_AF-A0AB74LQI7-F1
#
_entry.id   AF-A0AB74LQI7-F1
#
_cell.length_a   1.000
_cell.length_b   1.000
_cell.length_c   1.000
_cell.angle_alpha   90.00
_cell.angle_beta   90.00
_cell.angle_gamma   90.00
#
_symmetry.space_group_name_H-M   'P 1'
#
loop_
_entity.id
_entity.type
_entity.pdbx_description
1 polymer ?
#
loop_
_entity_poly.entity_id
_entity_poly.type
_entity_poly.pdbx_seq_one_letter_code
_entity_poly.pdbx_strand_id
1 'polypeptide(L)' 'MSESVGAHALAALRAIALCPRGMQITAQQDAMWMLIELGYVIERQARWEGALQNEIGRFITPAGRELLAVLGSRDHG' A
#
# COMPACT_ATOMS: atom_id res chain seq x y z
N MET A 1 -1.65 0.70 -23.07
CA MET A 1 -2.93 0.23 -22.49
C MET A 1 -3.01 0.83 -21.10
N SER A 2 -3.88 1.81 -20.85
CA SER A 2 -4.00 2.41 -19.52
C SER A 2 -4.58 1.37 -18.57
N GLU A 3 -3.76 0.82 -17.68
CA GLU A 3 -4.25 0.05 -16.56
C GLU A 3 -5.25 0.91 -15.78
N SER A 4 -6.39 0.31 -15.41
CA SER A 4 -7.43 1.04 -14.67
C SER A 4 -6.91 1.50 -13.31
N VAL A 5 -7.50 2.55 -12.74
CA VAL A 5 -7.17 3.05 -11.39
C VAL A 5 -7.26 1.91 -10.35
N GLY A 6 -8.18 0.96 -10.54
CA GLY A 6 -8.32 -0.22 -9.69
C GLY A 6 -7.15 -1.20 -9.77
N ALA A 7 -6.58 -1.43 -10.97
CA ALA A 7 -5.39 -2.28 -11.13
C ALA A 7 -4.18 -1.68 -10.42
N HIS A 8 -4.00 -0.35 -10.52
CA HIS A 8 -2.95 0.38 -9.82
C HIS A 8 -3.11 0.33 -8.30
N ALA A 9 -4.34 0.50 -7.79
CA ALA A 9 -4.62 0.43 -6.36
C ALA A 9 -4.36 -0.98 -5.78
N LEU A 10 -4.74 -2.04 -6.51
CA LEU A 10 -4.44 -3.42 -6.09
C LEU A 10 -2.93 -3.70 -6.12
N ALA A 11 -2.23 -3.23 -7.14
CA ALA A 11 -0.78 -3.35 -7.23
C ALA A 11 -0.08 -2.61 -6.07
N ALA A 12 -0.54 -1.40 -5.72
CA ALA A 12 -0.04 -0.65 -4.57
C ALA A 12 -0.29 -1.40 -3.25
N LEU A 13 -1.49 -1.94 -3.01
CA LEU A 13 -1.80 -2.73 -1.82
C LEU A 13 -0.93 -3.98 -1.71
N ARG A 14 -0.72 -4.70 -2.81
CA ARG A 14 0.18 -5.86 -2.89
C ARG A 14 1.62 -5.46 -2.53
N ALA A 15 2.12 -4.37 -3.12
CA ALA A 15 3.47 -3.89 -2.87
C ALA A 15 3.70 -3.53 -1.40
N ILE A 16 2.77 -2.80 -0.76
CA ILE A 16 2.89 -2.44 0.66
C ILE A 16 2.80 -3.68 1.56
N ALA A 17 1.95 -4.64 1.24
CA ALA A 17 1.80 -5.86 2.02
C ALA A 17 3.09 -6.69 2.09
N LEU A 18 3.94 -6.63 1.05
CA LEU A 18 5.26 -7.26 1.01
C LEU A 18 6.33 -6.52 1.83
N CYS A 19 6.06 -5.30 2.30
CA CYS A 19 6.99 -4.46 3.05
C CYS A 19 6.56 -4.29 4.52
N PRO A 20 6.80 -5.26 5.42
CA PRO A 20 6.38 -5.18 6.82
C PRO A 20 7.06 -4.05 7.61
N ARG A 21 8.21 -3.55 7.12
CA ARG A 21 8.97 -2.43 7.71
C ARG A 21 8.55 -1.06 7.18
N GLY A 22 7.52 -1.02 6.35
CA GLY A 22 7.04 0.19 5.67
C GLY A 22 7.60 0.27 4.27
N MET A 23 6.74 0.68 3.33
CA MET A 23 7.12 0.96 1.96
C MET A 23 7.58 2.43 1.85
N GLN A 24 8.69 2.65 1.14
CA GLN A 24 9.14 4.01 0.81
C GLN A 24 8.17 4.69 -0.16
N ILE A 25 8.20 6.02 -0.15
CA ILE A 25 7.41 6.84 -1.06
C ILE A 25 7.99 6.70 -2.48
N THR A 26 7.43 5.78 -3.27
CA THR A 26 7.78 5.62 -4.70
C THR A 26 6.55 5.83 -5.59
N ALA A 27 6.79 5.87 -6.90
CA ALA A 27 6.09 6.62 -7.97
C ALA A 27 4.56 6.48 -8.17
N GLN A 28 3.81 5.80 -7.30
CA GLN A 28 2.35 5.69 -7.39
C GLN A 28 1.66 6.61 -6.37
N GLN A 29 1.83 7.93 -6.52
CA GLN A 29 1.33 8.88 -5.52
C GLN A 29 -0.21 8.92 -5.49
N ASP A 30 -0.88 9.02 -6.63
CA ASP A 30 -2.33 9.29 -6.67
C ASP A 30 -3.18 8.15 -6.10
N ALA A 31 -2.87 6.90 -6.45
CA ALA A 31 -3.55 5.73 -5.89
C ALA A 31 -3.27 5.57 -4.39
N MET A 32 -2.05 5.89 -3.96
CA MET A 32 -1.66 5.80 -2.56
C MET A 32 -2.38 6.82 -1.67
N TRP A 33 -2.54 8.06 -2.16
CA TRP A 33 -3.30 9.09 -1.46
C TRP A 33 -4.73 8.64 -1.17
N MET A 34 -5.44 8.10 -2.17
CA MET A 34 -6.78 7.55 -1.96
C MET A 34 -6.79 6.39 -0.96
N LEU A 35 -5.81 5.49 -1.00
CA LEU A 35 -5.74 4.38 -0.06
C LEU A 35 -5.47 4.83 1.39
N ILE A 36 -4.75 5.94 1.57
CA ILE A 36 -4.55 6.57 2.88
C ILE A 36 -5.84 7.24 3.35
N GLU A 37 -6.49 8.03 2.49
CA GLU A 37 -7.75 8.71 2.79
C GLU A 37 -8.87 7.72 3.18
N LEU A 38 -8.93 6.58 2.49
CA LEU A 38 -9.89 5.51 2.79
C LEU A 38 -9.50 4.64 4.01
N GLY A 39 -8.32 4.87 4.61
CA GLY A 39 -7.87 4.15 5.80
C GLY A 39 -7.32 2.73 5.55
N TYR A 40 -7.05 2.36 4.30
CA TYR A 40 -6.43 1.08 3.95
C TYR A 40 -4.91 1.08 4.10
N VAL A 41 -4.31 2.27 4.09
CA VAL A 41 -2.88 2.52 4.30
C VAL A 41 -2.71 3.59 5.38
N ILE A 42 -1.64 3.49 6.16
CA ILE A 42 -1.26 4.49 7.16
C ILE A 42 0.19 4.90 7.00
N GLU A 43 0.45 6.19 7.20
CA GLU A 43 1.78 6.76 7.27
C GLU A 43 2.28 6.76 8.72
N ARG A 44 3.44 6.17 8.94
CA ARG A 44 4.12 6.12 10.25
C ARG A 44 5.63 6.22 10.05
N GLN A 45 6.36 6.40 11.13
CA GLN A 45 7.81 6.36 11.08
C GLN A 45 8.29 5.05 10.45
N ALA A 46 9.18 5.18 9.48
CA ALA A 46 9.84 4.09 8.78
C ALA A 46 10.56 3.15 9.76
N ARG A 47 10.59 1.84 9.44
CA ARG A 47 11.25 0.81 10.27
C ARG A 47 12.27 -0.01 9.50
N TRP A 48 12.69 0.42 8.31
CA TRP A 48 13.79 -0.21 7.59
C TRP A 48 15.14 0.16 8.22
N GLU A 49 16.14 -0.66 7.93
CA GLU A 49 17.50 -0.44 8.43
C GLU A 49 18.07 0.85 7.80
N GLY A 50 18.63 1.73 8.62
CA GLY A 50 19.17 3.01 8.17
C GLY A 50 18.13 4.11 7.92
N ALA A 51 16.85 3.90 8.25
CA ALA A 51 15.83 4.94 8.14
C ALA A 51 16.18 6.16 9.01
N LEU A 52 16.10 7.36 8.43
CA LEU A 52 16.24 8.60 9.19
C LEU A 52 15.08 8.80 10.17
N GLN A 53 15.30 9.56 11.25
CA GLN A 53 14.27 9.76 12.29
C GLN A 53 12.96 10.39 11.75
N ASN A 54 13.05 11.15 10.67
CA ASN A 54 11.94 11.82 10.01
C ASN A 54 11.44 11.07 8.76
N GLU A 55 11.98 9.89 8.44
CA GLU A 55 11.49 9.11 7.30
C GLU A 55 10.14 8.48 7.62
N ILE A 56 9.20 8.69 6.69
CA ILE A 56 7.85 8.14 6.76
C ILE A 56 7.75 6.93 5.84
N GLY A 57 7.30 5.82 6.41
CA GLY A 57 6.94 4.61 5.71
C GLY A 57 5.43 4.47 5.61
N ARG A 58 4.98 3.80 4.55
CA ARG A 58 3.58 3.44 4.36
C ARG A 58 3.33 2.01 4.76
N PHE A 59 2.28 1.78 5.54
CA PHE A 59 1.96 0.48 6.11
C PHE A 59 0.52 0.12 5.79
N ILE A 60 0.28 -1.15 5.47
CA ILE A 60 -1.08 -1.65 5.26
C ILE A 60 -1.80 -1.81 6.60
N THR A 61 -3.03 -1.30 6.69
CA THR A 61 -3.89 -1.45 7.87
C THR A 61 -4.57 -2.83 7.88
N PRO A 62 -5.22 -3.24 8.98
CA PRO A 62 -6.05 -4.45 8.99
C PRO A 62 -7.11 -4.43 7.88
N ALA A 63 -7.84 -3.32 7.75
CA ALA A 63 -8.83 -3.14 6.68
C ALA A 63 -8.21 -3.24 5.27
N GLY A 64 -7.00 -2.71 5.08
CA GLY A 64 -6.28 -2.85 3.81
C GLY A 64 -5.91 -4.30 3.49
N ARG A 65 -5.56 -5.11 4.50
CA ARG A 65 -5.29 -6.55 4.33
C ARG A 65 -6.56 -7.32 3.98
N GLU A 66 -7.68 -7.00 4.60
CA GLU A 66 -8.98 -7.60 4.29
C GLU A 66 -9.39 -7.30 2.85
N LEU A 67 -9.28 -6.04 2.43
CA LEU A 67 -9.52 -5.64 1.04
C LEU A 67 -8.60 -6.39 0.07
N LEU A 68 -7.31 -6.49 0.38
CA LEU A 68 -6.36 -7.24 -0.42
C LEU A 68 -6.73 -8.73 -0.52
N ALA A 69 -7.21 -9.35 0.55
CA ALA A 69 -7.67 -10.72 0.54
C ALA A 69 -8.89 -10.90 -0.38
N VAL A 70 -9.90 -10.02 -0.26
CA VAL A 70 -11.11 -10.04 -1.09
C VAL A 70 -10.78 -9.85 -2.57
N LEU A 71 -9.89 -8.92 -2.91
CA LEU A 71 -9.49 -8.65 -4.28
C LEU A 71 -8.53 -9.71 -4.83
N GLY A 72 -7.67 -10.27 -3.99
CA GLY A 72 -6.69 -11.31 -4.35
C GLY A 72 -7.30 -12.68 -4.58
N SER A 73 -8.40 -13.01 -3.90
CA SER A 73 -9.13 -14.27 -4.10
C SER A 73 -9.93 -14.34 -5.41
N ARG A 74 -10.08 -13.20 -6.12
CA ARG A 74 -10.90 -13.13 -7.34
C ARG A 74 -10.17 -13.49 -8.63
N ASP A 75 -8.88 -13.79 -8.56
CA ASP A 75 -8.05 -14.21 -9.71
C ASP A 75 -8.12 -15.75 -9.96
N HIS A 76 -9.02 -16.46 -9.26
CA HIS A 76 -9.27 -17.91 -9.40
C HIS A 76 -10.77 -18.20 -9.55
N GLY A 77 -11.44 -17.55 -10.51
CA GLY A 77 -12.85 -17.79 -10.83
C GLY A 77 -13.12 -17.67 -12.32
#